data_AF-A0A9D6YVV0-F1
#
_entry.id   AF-A0A9D6YVV0-F1
#
_cell.length_a   1.000
_cell.length_b   1.000
_cell.length_c   1.000
_cell.angle_alpha   90.00
_cell.angle_beta   90.00
_cell.angle_gamma   90.00
#
_symmetry.space_group_name_H-M   'P 1'
#
loop_
_entity.id
_entity.type
_entity.pdbx_description
1 polymer ?
#
loop_
_entity_poly.entity_id
_entity_poly.type
_entity_poly.pdbx_seq_one_letter_code
_entity_poly.pdbx_strand_id
1 'polypeptide(L)'
;MSEWLYYFNALGLVISLAVIAGLAVYVYSQNRFALINRVFSSLLFLVFLAGLFEFLVCVSWWREGALFFYRLQYLPGLTSLAAALYFLLIFPEGRDLPPVAKIAIFSPVIILGIVGATTGLLVKDFKFVDPKYLYLGQPVFGSLYPLLFINDLVFHGACAACLIYKWARATGRDKTKISFVMAAFLLGLLASFFFIVVLPALGVHYLSFFGKVAIALGVVIICYDITRYGLFQITPHVAADEILASLGETVMVCDPAGNVLYQRKGKETRLPEKEIMNIVNRTVSEGHVEGYRVTAGKKPLSVSTGFFKKGGGVVMVFHDLTDVEGGAEKEKEIQRKLKSEFERAQRMREVLTLLVSAFRSPEVERFTASAKALALEEPEDLNVFEKMAEMARERVNLLAEVRADKVMLEKRIAELEKISRESLQKELKIIGVGEKVRKLKKARKL
;
A
#
# COMPACT_ATOMS: atom_id res chain seq x y z
N MET A 1 17.56 -14.30 -49.72
CA MET A 1 16.65 -13.41 -48.97
C MET A 1 17.46 -12.25 -48.45
N SER A 2 16.94 -11.04 -48.49
CA SER A 2 17.75 -9.82 -48.36
C SER A 2 18.04 -9.45 -46.91
N GLU A 3 19.29 -9.06 -46.64
CA GLU A 3 19.76 -8.54 -45.34
C GLU A 3 18.90 -7.39 -44.82
N TRP A 4 18.27 -6.60 -45.70
CA TRP A 4 17.38 -5.51 -45.31
C TRP A 4 16.15 -5.99 -44.51
N LEU A 5 15.62 -7.17 -44.81
CA LEU A 5 14.43 -7.69 -44.12
C LEU A 5 14.74 -8.03 -42.66
N TYR A 6 15.97 -8.48 -42.39
CA TYR A 6 16.46 -8.71 -41.03
C TYR A 6 16.51 -7.41 -40.23
N TYR A 7 17.17 -6.37 -40.77
CA TYR A 7 17.27 -5.08 -40.09
C TYR A 7 15.89 -4.46 -39.86
N PHE A 8 14.99 -4.61 -40.82
CA PHE A 8 13.60 -4.16 -40.68
C PHE A 8 12.87 -4.88 -39.54
N ASN A 9 13.01 -6.21 -39.44
CA ASN A 9 12.41 -6.99 -38.37
C ASN A 9 12.98 -6.64 -37.00
N ALA A 10 14.31 -6.54 -36.89
CA ALA A 10 14.98 -6.17 -35.65
C ALA A 10 14.56 -4.76 -35.20
N LEU A 11 14.48 -3.81 -36.13
CA LEU A 11 13.98 -2.46 -35.86
C LEU A 11 12.53 -2.47 -35.39
N GLY A 12 11.65 -3.22 -36.07
CA GLY A 12 10.25 -3.39 -35.67
C GLY A 12 10.09 -3.99 -34.27
N LEU A 13 10.93 -4.97 -33.92
CA LEU A 13 10.97 -5.56 -32.58
C LEU A 13 11.43 -4.53 -31.53
N VAL A 14 12.51 -3.80 -31.78
CA VAL A 14 13.02 -2.76 -30.86
C VAL A 14 11.98 -1.66 -30.63
N ILE A 15 11.33 -1.18 -31.69
CA ILE A 15 10.25 -0.19 -31.58
C ILE A 15 9.09 -0.75 -30.75
N SER A 16 8.69 -2.00 -31.01
CA SER A 16 7.62 -2.66 -30.26
C SER A 16 7.95 -2.80 -28.77
N LEU A 17 9.19 -3.18 -28.45
CA LEU A 17 9.68 -3.27 -27.08
C LEU A 17 9.70 -1.91 -26.39
N ALA A 18 10.17 -0.87 -27.07
CA ALA A 18 10.18 0.50 -26.54
C ALA A 18 8.75 0.99 -26.26
N VAL A 19 7.80 0.72 -27.17
CA VAL A 19 6.39 1.04 -26.98
C VAL A 19 5.81 0.27 -25.79
N ILE A 20 6.02 -1.04 -25.69
CA ILE A 20 5.50 -1.85 -24.59
C ILE A 20 6.07 -1.40 -23.24
N ALA A 21 7.38 -1.13 -23.17
CA ALA A 21 8.02 -0.62 -21.96
C ALA A 21 7.49 0.78 -21.57
N GLY A 22 7.38 1.69 -22.53
CA GLY A 22 6.81 3.01 -22.33
C GLY A 22 5.36 2.95 -21.84
N LEU A 23 4.55 2.05 -22.41
CA LEU A 23 3.17 1.84 -22.01
C LEU A 23 3.05 1.18 -20.62
N ALA A 24 3.95 0.28 -20.25
CA ALA A 24 4.01 -0.29 -18.90
C ALA A 24 4.22 0.82 -17.85
N VAL A 25 5.18 1.72 -18.08
CA VAL A 25 5.46 2.88 -17.20
C VAL A 25 4.28 3.87 -17.22
N TYR A 26 3.73 4.15 -18.39
CA TYR A 26 2.59 5.05 -18.55
C TYR A 26 1.38 4.57 -17.76
N VAL A 27 0.95 3.31 -17.93
CA VAL A 27 -0.22 2.77 -17.21
C VAL A 27 0.00 2.78 -15.69
N TYR A 28 1.20 2.43 -15.24
CA TYR A 28 1.54 2.47 -13.81
C TYR A 28 1.45 3.90 -13.26
N SER A 29 1.91 4.91 -14.01
CA SER A 29 1.91 6.30 -13.56
C SER A 29 0.51 6.94 -13.53
N GLN A 30 -0.44 6.49 -14.36
CA GLN A 30 -1.82 7.00 -14.35
C GLN A 30 -2.53 6.77 -13.00
N ASN A 31 -2.36 5.60 -12.39
CA ASN A 31 -2.91 5.31 -11.06
C ASN A 31 -2.15 4.14 -10.40
N ARG A 32 -1.03 4.44 -9.74
CA ARG A 32 -0.17 3.43 -9.09
C ARG A 32 -0.86 2.65 -7.96
N PHE A 33 -1.96 3.15 -7.41
CA PHE A 33 -2.66 2.51 -6.30
C PHE A 33 -3.71 1.50 -6.80
N ALA A 34 -4.30 1.75 -7.97
CA ALA A 34 -5.23 0.81 -8.59
C ALA A 34 -4.57 -0.54 -8.87
N LEU A 35 -5.17 -1.62 -8.36
CA LEU A 35 -4.68 -2.98 -8.58
C LEU A 35 -4.60 -3.31 -10.07
N ILE A 36 -5.62 -2.95 -10.85
CA ILE A 36 -5.69 -3.23 -12.28
C ILE A 36 -4.50 -2.61 -13.02
N ASN A 37 -4.14 -1.35 -12.76
CA ASN A 37 -2.99 -0.69 -13.39
C ASN A 37 -1.68 -1.38 -13.04
N ARG A 38 -1.51 -1.78 -11.77
CA ARG A 38 -0.31 -2.50 -11.33
C ARG A 38 -0.16 -3.83 -12.04
N VAL A 39 -1.23 -4.62 -12.07
CA VAL A 39 -1.22 -5.95 -12.72
C VAL A 39 -1.05 -5.83 -14.23
N PHE A 40 -1.74 -4.90 -14.89
CA PHE A 40 -1.59 -4.69 -16.34
C PHE A 40 -0.18 -4.16 -16.68
N SER A 41 0.37 -3.25 -15.89
CA SER A 41 1.75 -2.79 -16.07
C SER A 41 2.76 -3.93 -15.88
N SER A 42 2.58 -4.77 -14.85
CA SER A 42 3.42 -5.97 -14.64
C SER A 42 3.31 -6.95 -15.82
N LEU A 43 2.11 -7.17 -16.37
CA LEU A 43 1.91 -7.94 -17.58
C LEU A 43 2.72 -7.37 -18.74
N LEU A 44 2.61 -6.07 -19.03
CA LEU A 44 3.36 -5.42 -20.10
C LEU A 44 4.87 -5.52 -19.88
N PHE A 45 5.34 -5.38 -18.64
CA PHE A 45 6.75 -5.53 -18.31
C PHE A 45 7.25 -6.96 -18.54
N LEU A 46 6.46 -7.98 -18.21
CA LEU A 46 6.79 -9.38 -18.50
C LEU A 46 6.82 -9.66 -20.01
N VAL A 47 5.89 -9.10 -20.77
CA VAL A 47 5.89 -9.18 -22.24
C VAL A 47 7.14 -8.51 -22.82
N PHE A 48 7.51 -7.33 -22.29
CA PHE A 48 8.76 -6.65 -22.65
C PHE A 48 9.99 -7.52 -22.37
N LEU A 49 10.10 -8.10 -21.16
CA LEU A 49 11.24 -8.97 -20.81
C LEU A 49 11.32 -10.20 -21.72
N ALA A 50 10.19 -10.83 -22.03
CA ALA A 50 10.15 -11.97 -22.94
C ALA A 50 10.64 -11.58 -24.34
N GLY A 51 10.15 -10.47 -24.89
CA GLY A 51 10.59 -9.99 -26.20
C GLY A 51 12.02 -9.44 -26.20
N LEU A 52 12.52 -8.92 -25.08
CA LEU A 52 13.93 -8.54 -24.92
C LEU A 52 14.84 -9.76 -25.02
N PHE A 53 14.51 -10.87 -24.34
CA PHE A 53 15.28 -12.10 -24.48
C PHE A 53 15.23 -12.67 -25.89
N GLU A 54 14.08 -12.60 -26.56
CA GLU A 54 13.97 -12.96 -27.98
C GLU A 54 14.86 -12.08 -28.87
N PHE A 55 14.91 -10.76 -28.63
CA PHE A 55 15.84 -9.88 -29.32
C PHE A 55 17.31 -10.27 -29.04
N LEU A 56 17.65 -10.63 -27.80
CA LEU A 56 18.98 -11.11 -27.43
C LEU A 56 19.36 -12.42 -28.12
N VAL A 57 18.40 -13.31 -28.40
CA VAL A 57 18.63 -14.49 -29.26
C VAL A 57 19.03 -14.04 -30.66
N CYS A 58 18.34 -13.07 -31.26
CA CYS A 58 18.63 -12.57 -32.60
C CYS A 58 20.01 -11.93 -32.74
N VAL A 59 20.46 -11.22 -31.70
CA VAL A 59 21.78 -10.56 -31.71
C VAL A 59 22.89 -11.40 -31.08
N SER A 60 22.63 -12.64 -30.67
CA SER A 60 23.66 -13.52 -30.10
C SER A 60 24.58 -14.06 -31.20
N TRP A 61 25.88 -13.90 -31.01
CA TRP A 61 26.91 -14.26 -32.01
C TRP A 61 27.37 -15.72 -31.88
N TRP A 62 26.95 -16.41 -30.81
CA TRP A 62 27.33 -17.78 -30.52
C TRP A 62 26.12 -18.60 -30.06
N ARG A 63 26.20 -19.91 -30.28
CA ARG A 63 25.11 -20.86 -30.09
C ARG A 63 24.64 -20.93 -28.64
N GLU A 64 25.58 -20.97 -27.70
CA GLU A 64 25.31 -21.13 -26.27
C GLU A 64 24.57 -19.89 -25.73
N GLY A 65 24.88 -18.70 -26.24
CA GLY A 65 24.22 -17.46 -25.88
C GLY A 65 22.78 -17.42 -26.41
N ALA A 66 22.59 -17.78 -27.67
CA ALA A 66 21.27 -17.91 -28.27
C ALA A 66 20.41 -18.92 -27.48
N LEU A 67 20.96 -20.11 -27.17
CA LEU A 67 20.28 -21.11 -26.36
C LEU A 67 19.95 -20.60 -24.95
N PHE A 68 20.89 -19.90 -24.30
CA PHE A 68 20.70 -19.33 -22.97
C PHE A 68 19.53 -18.34 -22.95
N PHE A 69 19.52 -17.34 -23.84
CA PHE A 69 18.44 -16.35 -23.90
C PHE A 69 17.12 -16.98 -24.33
N TYR A 70 17.15 -17.95 -25.25
CA TYR A 70 15.96 -18.66 -25.71
C TYR A 70 15.32 -19.48 -24.57
N ARG A 71 16.13 -20.07 -23.68
CA ARG A 71 15.64 -20.74 -22.47
C ARG A 71 15.11 -19.73 -21.46
N LEU A 72 15.85 -18.65 -21.23
CA LEU A 72 15.51 -17.65 -20.23
C LEU A 72 14.20 -16.93 -20.55
N GLN A 73 13.86 -16.75 -21.84
CA GLN A 73 12.61 -16.11 -22.26
C GLN A 73 11.33 -16.84 -21.78
N TYR A 74 11.39 -18.15 -21.50
CA TYR A 74 10.22 -18.91 -21.03
C TYR A 74 9.72 -18.42 -19.69
N LEU A 75 10.60 -17.95 -18.81
CA LEU A 75 10.21 -17.47 -17.48
C LEU A 75 9.28 -16.25 -17.57
N PRO A 76 9.68 -15.10 -18.15
CA PRO A 76 8.76 -13.98 -18.31
C PRO A 76 7.64 -14.28 -19.31
N GLY A 77 7.90 -15.07 -20.36
CA GLY A 77 6.90 -15.45 -21.36
C GLY A 77 5.70 -16.17 -20.74
N LEU A 78 5.93 -17.27 -20.00
CA LEU A 78 4.86 -18.03 -19.35
C LEU A 78 4.24 -17.27 -18.18
N THR A 79 5.04 -16.54 -17.42
CA THR A 79 4.51 -15.70 -16.33
C THR A 79 3.61 -14.60 -16.87
N SER A 80 3.86 -14.08 -18.08
CA SER A 80 2.98 -13.11 -18.73
C SER A 80 1.59 -13.69 -19.05
N LEU A 81 1.47 -14.98 -19.39
CA LEU A 81 0.18 -15.64 -19.60
C LEU A 81 -0.64 -15.73 -18.31
N ALA A 82 0.00 -16.08 -17.20
CA ALA A 82 -0.65 -16.05 -15.88
C ALA A 82 -1.02 -14.64 -15.44
N ALA A 83 -0.15 -13.65 -15.70
CA ALA A 83 -0.45 -12.25 -15.42
C ALA A 83 -1.63 -11.74 -16.27
N ALA A 84 -1.75 -12.19 -17.52
CA ALA A 84 -2.88 -11.87 -18.39
C ALA A 84 -4.18 -12.48 -17.87
N LEU A 85 -4.18 -13.76 -17.48
CA LEU A 85 -5.35 -14.38 -16.88
C LEU A 85 -5.75 -13.70 -15.56
N TYR A 86 -4.77 -13.40 -14.70
CA TYR A 86 -5.01 -12.69 -13.44
C TYR A 86 -5.59 -11.29 -13.68
N PHE A 87 -5.03 -10.53 -14.63
CA PHE A 87 -5.58 -9.24 -15.07
C PHE A 87 -7.04 -9.38 -15.51
N LEU A 88 -7.34 -10.35 -16.38
CA LEU A 88 -8.69 -10.57 -16.89
C LEU A 88 -9.66 -10.98 -15.79
N LEU A 89 -9.23 -11.73 -14.77
CA LEU A 89 -10.07 -12.11 -13.64
C LEU A 89 -10.44 -10.92 -12.74
N ILE A 90 -9.51 -10.00 -12.50
CA ILE A 90 -9.78 -8.80 -11.68
C ILE A 90 -10.46 -7.67 -12.47
N PHE A 91 -10.31 -7.61 -13.79
CA PHE A 91 -10.88 -6.57 -14.64
C PHE A 91 -12.36 -6.83 -14.96
N PRO A 92 -13.27 -5.83 -14.97
CA PRO A 92 -13.05 -4.39 -14.74
C PRO A 92 -13.20 -3.96 -13.27
N GLU A 93 -13.60 -4.85 -12.38
CA GLU A 93 -14.05 -4.53 -11.01
C GLU A 93 -12.93 -4.15 -10.05
N GLY A 94 -11.71 -4.60 -10.31
CA GLY A 94 -10.52 -4.31 -9.49
C GLY A 94 -10.48 -5.06 -8.16
N ARG A 95 -11.36 -6.05 -7.96
CA ARG A 95 -11.36 -6.90 -6.76
C ARG A 95 -10.21 -7.90 -6.85
N ASP A 96 -9.39 -7.92 -5.80
CA ASP A 96 -8.28 -8.84 -5.73
C ASP A 96 -8.77 -10.29 -5.53
N LEU A 97 -7.97 -11.25 -6.01
CA LEU A 97 -8.20 -12.67 -5.80
C LEU A 97 -7.64 -13.14 -4.45
N PRO A 98 -8.22 -14.19 -3.84
CA PRO A 98 -7.62 -14.80 -2.66
C PRO A 98 -6.22 -15.38 -2.99
N PRO A 99 -5.28 -15.43 -2.02
CA PRO A 99 -3.92 -15.91 -2.25
C PRO A 99 -3.84 -17.30 -2.89
N VAL A 100 -4.73 -18.21 -2.51
CA VAL A 100 -4.78 -19.58 -3.06
C VAL A 100 -5.03 -19.58 -4.57
N ALA A 101 -5.92 -18.72 -5.06
CA ALA A 101 -6.18 -18.59 -6.49
C ALA A 101 -4.96 -18.03 -7.24
N LYS A 102 -4.25 -17.06 -6.65
CA LYS A 102 -2.99 -16.54 -7.22
C LYS A 102 -1.94 -17.64 -7.32
N ILE A 103 -1.76 -18.43 -6.26
CA ILE A 103 -0.82 -19.56 -6.26
C ILE A 103 -1.21 -20.58 -7.33
N ALA A 104 -2.49 -20.92 -7.46
CA ALA A 104 -2.97 -21.86 -8.47
C ALA A 104 -2.73 -21.37 -9.92
N ILE A 105 -2.86 -20.06 -10.16
CA ILE A 105 -2.63 -19.45 -11.48
C ILE A 105 -1.13 -19.35 -11.80
N PHE A 106 -0.31 -18.90 -10.85
CA PHE A 106 1.10 -18.58 -11.12
C PHE A 106 2.05 -19.77 -10.92
N SER A 107 1.77 -20.70 -10.00
CA SER A 107 2.71 -21.80 -9.71
C SER A 107 3.01 -22.69 -10.91
N PRO A 108 2.04 -23.14 -11.74
CA PRO A 108 2.34 -24.05 -12.84
C PRO A 108 3.24 -23.38 -13.88
N VAL A 109 2.97 -22.12 -14.22
CA VAL A 109 3.76 -21.37 -15.22
C VAL A 109 5.14 -20.98 -14.71
N ILE A 110 5.30 -20.69 -13.41
CA ILE A 110 6.60 -20.38 -12.82
C ILE A 110 7.45 -21.65 -12.77
N ILE A 111 6.88 -22.79 -12.37
CA ILE A 111 7.59 -24.08 -12.35
C ILE A 111 8.04 -24.44 -13.77
N LEU A 112 7.13 -24.39 -14.75
CA LEU A 112 7.48 -24.65 -16.16
C LEU A 112 8.49 -23.63 -16.70
N GLY A 113 8.40 -22.36 -16.32
CA GLY A 113 9.34 -21.31 -16.69
C GLY A 113 10.73 -21.55 -16.14
N ILE A 114 10.86 -21.97 -14.87
CA ILE A 114 12.14 -22.33 -14.24
C ILE A 114 12.72 -23.59 -14.91
N VAL A 115 11.90 -24.62 -15.15
CA VAL A 115 12.34 -25.83 -15.86
C VAL A 115 12.82 -25.47 -17.27
N GLY A 116 12.10 -24.60 -17.98
CA GLY A 116 12.48 -24.10 -19.30
C GLY A 116 13.78 -23.31 -19.31
N ALA A 117 13.98 -22.45 -18.31
CA ALA A 117 15.16 -21.61 -18.19
C ALA A 117 16.41 -22.40 -17.79
N THR A 118 16.27 -23.40 -16.92
CA THR A 118 17.42 -24.08 -16.29
C THR A 118 17.75 -25.45 -16.87
N THR A 119 16.81 -26.11 -17.55
CA THR A 119 16.99 -27.49 -18.03
C THR A 119 16.91 -27.59 -19.56
N GLY A 120 17.38 -28.71 -20.10
CA GLY A 120 17.19 -29.07 -21.51
C GLY A 120 15.88 -29.79 -21.82
N LEU A 121 14.93 -29.84 -20.87
CA LEU A 121 13.71 -30.63 -21.01
C LEU A 121 12.65 -29.97 -21.91
N LEU A 122 12.60 -28.63 -21.95
CA LEU A 122 11.74 -27.89 -22.89
C LEU A 122 12.48 -27.56 -24.19
N VAL A 123 13.69 -27.00 -24.09
CA VAL A 123 14.55 -26.72 -25.24
C VAL A 123 15.91 -27.31 -24.99
N LYS A 124 16.23 -28.37 -25.71
CA LYS A 124 17.47 -29.11 -25.57
C LYS A 124 18.64 -28.34 -26.18
N ASP A 125 18.41 -27.72 -27.33
CA ASP A 125 19.47 -27.17 -28.15
C ASP A 125 18.93 -26.07 -29.09
N PHE A 126 19.82 -25.35 -29.76
CA PHE A 126 19.50 -24.32 -30.75
C PHE A 126 20.34 -24.55 -32.01
N LYS A 127 19.68 -24.79 -33.15
CA LYS A 127 20.34 -25.07 -34.43
C LYS A 127 20.23 -23.88 -35.36
N PHE A 128 21.37 -23.32 -35.78
CA PHE A 128 21.39 -22.31 -36.82
C PHE A 128 21.11 -22.96 -38.18
N VAL A 129 20.09 -22.47 -38.89
CA VAL A 129 19.77 -22.91 -40.25
C VAL A 129 20.78 -22.35 -41.25
N ASP A 130 21.25 -21.12 -41.01
CA ASP A 130 22.29 -20.46 -41.81
C ASP A 130 23.29 -19.77 -40.85
N PRO A 131 24.60 -20.09 -40.90
CA PRO A 131 25.62 -19.45 -40.06
C PRO A 131 25.71 -17.93 -40.27
N LYS A 132 25.33 -17.42 -41.45
CA LYS A 132 25.29 -15.99 -41.76
C LYS A 132 24.08 -15.30 -41.13
N TYR A 133 23.02 -16.05 -40.85
CA TYR A 133 21.73 -15.54 -40.38
C TYR A 133 21.27 -16.28 -39.12
N LEU A 134 21.97 -16.01 -38.00
CA LEU A 134 21.75 -16.67 -36.71
C LEU A 134 20.30 -16.56 -36.19
N TYR A 135 19.56 -15.52 -36.60
CA TYR A 135 18.14 -15.34 -36.26
C TYR A 135 17.21 -16.36 -36.93
N LEU A 136 17.66 -17.06 -37.98
CA LEU A 136 16.93 -18.19 -38.59
C LEU A 136 17.10 -19.47 -37.77
N GLY A 137 17.82 -19.41 -36.65
CA GLY A 137 18.00 -20.56 -35.79
C GLY A 137 16.67 -21.09 -35.26
N GLN A 138 16.60 -22.42 -35.19
CA GLN A 138 15.44 -23.15 -34.71
C GLN A 138 15.77 -23.85 -33.39
N PRO A 139 14.91 -23.73 -32.37
CA PRO A 139 15.05 -24.52 -31.15
C PRO A 139 14.87 -26.00 -31.45
N VAL A 140 15.67 -26.83 -30.81
CA VAL A 140 15.44 -28.27 -30.74
C VAL A 140 14.69 -28.54 -29.44
N PHE A 141 13.42 -28.89 -29.59
CA PHE A 141 12.55 -29.14 -28.46
C PHE A 141 12.91 -30.42 -27.70
N GLY A 142 12.78 -30.37 -26.38
CA GLY A 142 12.96 -31.51 -25.49
C GLY A 142 11.66 -32.30 -25.27
N SER A 143 11.73 -33.34 -24.44
CA SER A 143 10.61 -34.26 -24.20
C SER A 143 9.41 -33.63 -23.50
N LEU A 144 9.60 -32.53 -22.76
CA LEU A 144 8.52 -31.84 -22.04
C LEU A 144 7.89 -30.70 -22.87
N TYR A 145 8.35 -30.44 -24.09
CA TYR A 145 7.78 -29.38 -24.93
C TYR A 145 6.27 -29.53 -25.20
N PRO A 146 5.69 -30.73 -25.38
CA PRO A 146 4.24 -30.86 -25.52
C PRO A 146 3.45 -30.32 -24.32
N LEU A 147 4.00 -30.43 -23.11
CA LEU A 147 3.36 -29.90 -21.89
C LEU A 147 3.30 -28.36 -21.91
N LEU A 148 4.34 -27.71 -22.45
CA LEU A 148 4.35 -26.27 -22.67
C LEU A 148 3.23 -25.85 -23.63
N PHE A 149 3.07 -26.56 -24.75
CA PHE A 149 2.02 -26.27 -25.73
C PHE A 149 0.62 -26.44 -25.13
N ILE A 150 0.39 -27.49 -24.34
CA ILE A 150 -0.87 -27.70 -23.60
C ILE A 150 -1.10 -26.55 -22.61
N ASN A 151 -0.08 -26.16 -21.85
CA ASN A 151 -0.17 -25.03 -20.92
C ASN A 151 -0.59 -23.74 -21.64
N ASP A 152 0.06 -23.42 -22.75
CA ASP A 152 -0.28 -22.23 -23.55
C ASP A 152 -1.73 -22.29 -24.04
N LEU A 153 -2.19 -23.44 -24.54
CA LEU A 153 -3.57 -23.61 -24.98
C LEU A 153 -4.58 -23.43 -23.84
N VAL A 154 -4.29 -23.99 -22.66
CA VAL A 154 -5.13 -23.86 -21.46
C VAL A 154 -5.23 -22.41 -21.01
N PHE A 155 -4.12 -21.67 -20.93
CA PHE A 155 -4.14 -20.28 -20.50
C PHE A 155 -4.84 -19.36 -21.51
N HIS A 156 -4.57 -19.51 -22.81
CA HIS A 156 -5.27 -18.73 -23.83
C HIS A 156 -6.76 -19.06 -23.87
N GLY A 157 -7.12 -20.34 -23.74
CA GLY A 157 -8.50 -20.79 -23.63
C GLY A 157 -9.21 -20.20 -22.40
N ALA A 158 -8.55 -20.19 -21.24
CA ALA A 158 -9.08 -19.57 -20.02
C ALA A 158 -9.26 -18.06 -20.16
N CYS A 159 -8.30 -17.36 -20.77
CA CYS A 159 -8.41 -15.93 -21.08
C CYS A 159 -9.60 -15.64 -22.01
N ALA A 160 -9.74 -16.40 -23.10
CA ALA A 160 -10.85 -16.28 -24.04
C ALA A 160 -12.20 -16.57 -23.37
N ALA A 161 -12.30 -17.66 -22.61
CA ALA A 161 -13.51 -18.03 -21.88
C ALA A 161 -13.90 -16.96 -20.85
N CYS A 162 -12.92 -16.40 -20.13
CA CYS A 162 -13.15 -15.31 -19.17
C CYS A 162 -13.69 -14.06 -19.87
N LEU A 163 -13.08 -13.66 -20.99
CA LEU A 163 -13.53 -12.51 -21.78
C LEU A 163 -14.94 -12.70 -22.34
N ILE A 164 -15.23 -13.85 -22.94
CA ILE A 164 -16.55 -14.19 -23.49
C ILE A 164 -17.61 -14.16 -22.38
N TYR A 165 -17.33 -14.82 -21.25
CA TYR A 165 -18.24 -14.85 -20.09
C TYR A 165 -18.53 -13.44 -19.56
N LYS A 166 -17.49 -12.61 -19.38
CA LYS A 166 -17.66 -11.24 -18.89
C LYS A 166 -18.38 -10.36 -19.91
N TRP A 167 -18.06 -10.49 -21.20
CA TRP A 167 -18.71 -9.75 -22.27
C TRP A 167 -20.21 -10.07 -22.37
N ALA A 168 -20.59 -11.34 -22.20
CA ALA A 168 -21.98 -11.78 -22.24
C ALA A 168 -22.82 -11.21 -21.09
N ARG A 169 -22.21 -10.99 -19.92
CA ARG A 169 -22.89 -10.47 -18.72
C ARG A 169 -22.79 -8.95 -18.55
N ALA A 170 -21.83 -8.31 -19.20
CA ALA A 170 -21.62 -6.87 -19.07
C ALA A 170 -22.69 -6.07 -19.81
N THR A 171 -23.00 -4.89 -19.28
CA THR A 171 -23.93 -3.93 -19.88
C THR A 171 -23.29 -2.54 -19.94
N GLY A 172 -23.84 -1.66 -20.78
CA GLY A 172 -23.38 -0.27 -20.89
C GLY A 172 -21.89 -0.14 -21.20
N ARG A 173 -21.20 0.72 -20.43
CA ARG A 173 -19.78 1.05 -20.65
C ARG A 173 -18.84 -0.12 -20.41
N ASP A 174 -19.15 -1.00 -19.46
CA ASP A 174 -18.27 -2.14 -19.15
C ASP A 174 -18.22 -3.14 -20.31
N LYS A 175 -19.34 -3.32 -21.03
CA LYS A 175 -19.36 -4.15 -22.23
C LYS A 175 -18.46 -3.57 -23.32
N THR A 176 -18.45 -2.26 -23.50
CA THR A 176 -17.55 -1.57 -24.44
C THR A 176 -16.09 -1.78 -24.05
N LYS A 177 -15.74 -1.55 -22.77
CA LYS A 177 -14.38 -1.77 -22.24
C LYS A 177 -13.90 -3.21 -22.47
N ILE A 178 -14.74 -4.20 -22.17
CA ILE A 178 -14.41 -5.62 -22.39
C ILE A 178 -14.29 -5.92 -23.88
N SER A 179 -15.10 -5.31 -24.75
CA SER A 179 -15.02 -5.51 -26.20
C SER A 179 -13.67 -5.06 -26.77
N PHE A 180 -13.12 -3.95 -26.29
CA PHE A 180 -11.78 -3.50 -26.70
C PHE A 180 -10.67 -4.42 -26.21
N VAL A 181 -10.72 -4.86 -24.95
CA VAL A 181 -9.76 -5.85 -24.43
C VAL A 181 -9.86 -7.17 -25.22
N MET A 182 -11.07 -7.61 -25.55
CA MET A 182 -11.31 -8.79 -26.37
C MET A 182 -10.77 -8.61 -27.80
N ALA A 183 -10.99 -7.46 -28.43
CA ALA A 183 -10.45 -7.17 -29.75
C ALA A 183 -8.91 -7.16 -29.77
N ALA A 184 -8.28 -6.54 -28.77
CA ALA A 184 -6.83 -6.54 -28.62
C ALA A 184 -6.27 -7.95 -28.36
N PHE A 185 -6.95 -8.74 -27.52
CA PHE A 185 -6.59 -10.13 -27.27
C PHE A 185 -6.70 -10.99 -28.53
N LEU A 186 -7.81 -10.90 -29.27
CA LEU A 186 -8.02 -11.62 -30.53
C LEU A 186 -7.00 -11.21 -31.59
N LEU A 187 -6.68 -9.92 -31.71
CA LEU A 187 -5.66 -9.43 -32.62
C LEU A 187 -4.29 -10.06 -32.30
N GLY A 188 -3.88 -10.04 -31.03
CA GLY A 188 -2.63 -10.65 -30.59
C GLY A 188 -2.59 -12.17 -30.79
N LEU A 189 -3.71 -12.85 -30.48
CA LEU A 189 -3.82 -14.30 -30.63
C LEU A 189 -3.77 -14.75 -32.09
N LEU A 190 -4.58 -14.12 -32.96
CA LEU A 190 -4.62 -14.44 -34.39
C LEU A 190 -3.30 -14.13 -35.07
N ALA A 191 -2.67 -13.00 -34.75
CA ALA A 191 -1.36 -12.67 -35.28
C ALA A 191 -0.30 -13.66 -34.80
N SER A 192 -0.26 -14.00 -33.51
CA SER A 192 0.69 -14.98 -32.99
C SER A 192 0.50 -16.34 -33.64
N PHE A 193 -0.74 -16.82 -33.78
CA PHE A 193 -1.05 -18.06 -34.48
C PHE A 193 -0.58 -18.03 -35.94
N PHE A 194 -0.86 -16.93 -36.66
CA PHE A 194 -0.45 -16.79 -38.05
C PHE A 194 1.07 -16.77 -38.21
N PHE A 195 1.80 -15.95 -37.43
CA PHE A 195 3.24 -15.79 -37.58
C PHE A 195 4.08 -16.93 -36.97
N ILE A 196 3.56 -17.64 -35.95
CA ILE A 196 4.32 -18.69 -35.24
C ILE A 196 3.93 -20.09 -35.70
N VAL A 197 2.68 -20.31 -36.15
CA VAL A 197 2.19 -21.64 -36.56
C VAL A 197 2.03 -21.72 -38.06
N VAL A 198 1.19 -20.84 -38.65
CA VAL A 198 0.82 -20.95 -40.06
C VAL A 198 1.99 -20.67 -40.99
N LEU A 199 2.72 -19.57 -40.81
CA LEU A 199 3.84 -19.22 -41.68
C LEU A 199 4.98 -20.24 -41.62
N PRO A 200 5.45 -20.69 -40.43
CA PRO A 200 6.45 -21.76 -40.36
C PRO A 200 6.00 -23.07 -40.99
N ALA A 201 4.71 -23.44 -40.89
CA ALA A 201 4.17 -24.63 -41.56
C ALA A 201 4.22 -24.52 -43.10
N LEU A 202 4.21 -23.29 -43.64
CA LEU A 202 4.40 -23.00 -45.06
C LEU A 202 5.88 -22.82 -45.45
N GLY A 203 6.83 -23.07 -44.53
CA GLY A 203 8.27 -22.88 -44.75
C GLY A 203 8.75 -21.42 -44.61
N VAL A 204 7.89 -20.52 -44.15
CA VAL A 204 8.17 -19.09 -43.97
C VAL A 204 8.56 -18.83 -42.52
N HIS A 205 9.86 -18.98 -42.19
CA HIS A 205 10.34 -18.84 -40.81
C HIS A 205 10.81 -17.42 -40.44
N TYR A 206 11.09 -16.58 -41.43
CA TYR A 206 11.73 -15.26 -41.23
C TYR A 206 10.78 -14.16 -40.77
N LEU A 207 9.47 -14.41 -40.72
CA LEU A 207 8.44 -13.44 -40.30
C LEU A 207 7.89 -13.71 -38.90
N SER A 208 8.41 -14.71 -38.17
CA SER A 208 7.93 -15.08 -36.83
C SER A 208 7.88 -13.90 -35.84
N PHE A 209 8.80 -12.95 -35.97
CA PHE A 209 8.92 -11.78 -35.10
C PHE A 209 7.78 -10.75 -35.25
N PHE A 210 7.06 -10.75 -36.38
CA PHE A 210 5.91 -9.83 -36.58
C PHE A 210 4.76 -10.09 -35.60
N GLY A 211 4.71 -11.28 -34.98
CA GLY A 211 3.77 -11.56 -33.89
C GLY A 211 3.88 -10.53 -32.76
N LYS A 212 5.09 -10.06 -32.41
CA LYS A 212 5.30 -9.06 -31.36
C LYS A 212 4.83 -7.66 -31.75
N VAL A 213 4.95 -7.31 -33.03
CA VAL A 213 4.43 -6.04 -33.57
C VAL A 213 2.91 -5.99 -33.43
N ALA A 214 2.23 -7.10 -33.71
CA ALA A 214 0.78 -7.19 -33.53
C ALA A 214 0.36 -7.13 -32.05
N ILE A 215 1.13 -7.75 -31.15
CA ILE A 215 0.92 -7.60 -29.70
C ILE A 215 1.07 -6.13 -29.30
N ALA A 216 2.11 -5.43 -29.74
CA ALA A 216 2.31 -4.01 -29.45
C ALA A 216 1.13 -3.16 -29.95
N LEU A 217 0.61 -3.45 -31.16
CA LEU A 217 -0.58 -2.79 -31.68
C LEU A 217 -1.82 -3.04 -30.80
N GLY A 218 -2.03 -4.28 -30.35
CA GLY A 218 -3.08 -4.62 -29.39
C GLY A 218 -2.94 -3.85 -28.06
N VAL A 219 -1.72 -3.73 -27.54
CA VAL A 219 -1.45 -2.94 -26.33
C VAL A 219 -1.74 -1.45 -26.55
N VAL A 220 -1.38 -0.90 -27.71
CA VAL A 220 -1.72 0.49 -28.07
C VAL A 220 -3.23 0.71 -28.09
N ILE A 221 -4.02 -0.24 -28.61
CA ILE A 221 -5.49 -0.18 -28.57
C ILE A 221 -6.00 -0.13 -27.13
N ILE A 222 -5.49 -0.99 -26.24
CA ILE A 222 -5.89 -0.99 -24.82
C ILE A 222 -5.47 0.33 -24.15
N CYS A 223 -4.27 0.82 -24.42
CA CYS A 223 -3.79 2.09 -23.85
C CYS A 223 -4.60 3.29 -24.34
N TYR A 224 -4.97 3.31 -25.61
CA TYR A 224 -5.90 4.30 -26.14
C TYR A 224 -7.25 4.25 -25.42
N ASP A 225 -7.75 3.06 -25.10
CA ASP A 225 -9.01 2.88 -24.38
C ASP A 225 -8.90 3.36 -22.91
N ILE A 226 -7.74 3.12 -22.26
CA ILE A 226 -7.42 3.67 -20.94
C ILE A 226 -7.48 5.19 -20.94
N THR A 227 -6.87 5.84 -21.93
CA THR A 227 -6.81 7.31 -21.99
C THR A 227 -8.13 7.95 -22.37
N ARG A 228 -8.82 7.40 -23.38
CA ARG A 228 -10.04 8.00 -23.94
C ARG A 228 -11.29 7.67 -23.13
N TYR A 229 -11.43 6.44 -22.65
CA TYR A 229 -12.66 5.96 -21.99
C TYR A 229 -12.49 5.74 -20.49
N GLY A 230 -11.31 6.05 -19.94
CA GLY A 230 -11.04 5.88 -18.52
C GLY A 230 -11.21 4.42 -18.10
N LEU A 231 -10.64 3.48 -18.87
CA LEU A 231 -10.76 2.04 -18.62
C LEU A 231 -10.52 1.68 -17.14
N PHE A 232 -9.54 2.37 -16.53
CA PHE A 232 -9.13 2.21 -15.14
C PHE A 232 -9.40 3.42 -14.23
N GLN A 233 -10.23 4.37 -14.68
CA GLN A 233 -10.64 5.45 -13.78
C GLN A 233 -11.54 4.86 -12.70
N ILE A 234 -11.19 5.15 -11.45
CA ILE A 234 -12.01 4.83 -10.29
C ILE A 234 -13.37 5.48 -10.54
N THR A 235 -14.40 4.68 -10.73
CA THR A 235 -15.76 5.21 -10.84
C THR A 235 -16.10 5.90 -9.51
N PRO A 236 -16.88 6.99 -9.51
CA PRO A 236 -17.25 7.69 -8.28
C PRO A 236 -17.83 6.76 -7.20
N HIS A 237 -18.47 5.65 -7.61
CA HIS A 237 -18.91 4.59 -6.72
C HIS A 237 -17.75 3.88 -6.01
N VAL A 238 -16.72 3.45 -6.74
CA VAL A 238 -15.55 2.78 -6.13
C VAL A 238 -14.76 3.77 -5.27
N ALA A 239 -14.64 5.02 -5.72
CA ALA A 239 -14.00 6.09 -4.93
C ALA A 239 -14.80 6.37 -3.65
N ALA A 240 -16.14 6.42 -3.75
CA ALA A 240 -17.00 6.58 -2.58
C ALA A 240 -16.84 5.38 -1.64
N ASP A 241 -16.92 4.15 -2.12
CA ASP A 241 -16.75 2.96 -1.27
C ASP A 241 -15.40 2.93 -0.57
N GLU A 242 -14.32 3.33 -1.25
CA GLU A 242 -12.96 3.37 -0.70
C GLU A 242 -12.76 4.52 0.29
N ILE A 243 -13.29 5.71 0.01
CA ILE A 243 -13.33 6.85 0.94
C ILE A 243 -14.17 6.50 2.17
N LEU A 244 -15.35 5.92 1.98
CA LEU A 244 -16.22 5.46 3.05
C LEU A 244 -15.57 4.30 3.83
N ALA A 245 -14.65 3.54 3.21
CA ALA A 245 -13.92 2.46 3.88
C ALA A 245 -12.79 3.02 4.74
N SER A 246 -12.05 3.99 4.21
CA SER A 246 -10.90 4.60 4.88
C SER A 246 -11.29 5.48 6.06
N LEU A 247 -12.50 6.04 6.03
CA LEU A 247 -13.04 6.81 7.15
C LEU A 247 -13.34 5.95 8.38
N GLY A 248 -13.47 4.62 8.26
CA GLY A 248 -13.89 3.75 9.37
C GLY A 248 -15.30 4.05 9.89
N GLU A 249 -15.99 4.98 9.25
CA GLU A 249 -17.26 5.55 9.67
C GLU A 249 -18.42 4.70 9.14
N THR A 250 -19.47 4.60 9.95
CA THR A 250 -20.73 4.05 9.45
C THR A 250 -21.38 5.13 8.60
N VAL A 251 -21.80 4.79 7.39
CA VAL A 251 -22.57 5.70 6.53
C VAL A 251 -23.93 5.10 6.22
N MET A 252 -24.93 5.95 6.34
CA MET A 252 -26.33 5.62 6.19
C MET A 252 -27.01 6.65 5.31
N VAL A 253 -27.79 6.17 4.34
CA VAL A 253 -28.57 7.01 3.43
C VAL A 253 -30.03 6.71 3.69
N CYS A 254 -30.79 7.75 4.02
CA CYS A 254 -32.21 7.66 4.29
C CYS A 254 -33.00 8.51 3.28
N ASP A 255 -34.24 8.14 3.04
CA ASP A 255 -35.20 9.00 2.36
C ASP A 255 -35.75 10.10 3.31
N PRO A 256 -36.54 11.09 2.83
CA PRO A 256 -37.14 12.11 3.70
C PRO A 256 -38.10 11.56 4.76
N ALA A 257 -38.60 10.34 4.57
CA ALA A 257 -39.49 9.65 5.49
C ALA A 257 -38.72 8.81 6.53
N GLY A 258 -37.38 8.86 6.51
CA GLY A 258 -36.49 8.13 7.41
C GLY A 258 -36.28 6.66 7.09
N ASN A 259 -36.78 6.18 5.95
CA ASN A 259 -36.50 4.81 5.52
C ASN A 259 -35.05 4.69 5.07
N VAL A 260 -34.40 3.63 5.52
CA VAL A 260 -32.99 3.35 5.22
C VAL A 260 -32.87 2.79 3.81
N LEU A 261 -32.36 3.59 2.87
CA LEU A 261 -32.13 3.17 1.49
C LEU A 261 -30.81 2.41 1.34
N TYR A 262 -29.79 2.84 2.08
CA TYR A 262 -28.48 2.21 2.09
C TYR A 262 -27.86 2.33 3.47
N GLN A 263 -27.28 1.24 3.96
CA GLN A 263 -26.49 1.27 5.19
C GLN A 263 -25.26 0.39 4.99
N ARG A 264 -24.08 1.01 5.12
CA ARG A 264 -22.86 0.23 5.23
C ARG A 264 -22.79 -0.32 6.64
N LYS A 265 -22.80 -1.65 6.78
CA LYS A 265 -22.70 -2.32 8.08
C LYS A 265 -21.33 -2.06 8.73
N GLY A 266 -21.24 -1.01 9.54
CA GLY A 266 -20.33 -0.98 10.68
C GLY A 266 -20.79 -2.00 11.72
N LYS A 267 -19.88 -2.53 12.55
CA LYS A 267 -20.16 -3.73 13.37
C LYS A 267 -21.31 -3.60 14.38
N GLU A 268 -21.88 -2.42 14.68
CA GLU A 268 -22.82 -2.29 15.82
C GLU A 268 -23.73 -1.04 15.83
N THR A 269 -23.84 -0.30 14.73
CA THR A 269 -24.54 1.00 14.68
C THR A 269 -26.01 0.86 14.26
N ARG A 270 -26.84 0.29 15.14
CA ARG A 270 -28.30 0.37 15.01
C ARG A 270 -28.83 1.51 15.87
N LEU A 271 -29.26 2.59 15.23
CA LEU A 271 -30.00 3.66 15.89
C LEU A 271 -31.49 3.30 15.96
N PRO A 272 -32.21 3.73 17.01
CA PRO A 272 -33.66 3.67 17.05
C PRO A 272 -34.24 4.52 15.92
N GLU A 273 -35.33 4.03 15.30
CA GLU A 273 -36.03 4.71 14.21
C GLU A 273 -36.42 6.16 14.56
N LYS A 274 -36.82 6.41 15.81
CA LYS A 274 -37.13 7.75 16.31
C LYS A 274 -35.93 8.70 16.26
N GLU A 275 -34.73 8.21 16.54
CA GLU A 275 -33.51 9.02 16.47
C GLU A 275 -33.14 9.33 15.03
N ILE A 276 -33.27 8.34 14.12
CA ILE A 276 -33.09 8.54 12.68
C ILE A 276 -34.04 9.63 12.16
N MET A 277 -35.32 9.54 12.52
CA MET A 277 -36.33 10.54 12.13
C MET A 277 -36.01 11.94 12.64
N ASN A 278 -35.54 12.06 13.89
CA ASN A 278 -35.14 13.36 14.44
C ASN A 278 -33.97 13.96 13.65
N ILE A 279 -32.98 13.15 13.30
CA ILE A 279 -31.84 13.58 12.49
C ILE A 279 -32.32 13.99 11.10
N VAL A 280 -33.11 13.16 10.40
CA VAL A 280 -33.64 13.44 9.06
C VAL A 280 -34.42 14.75 9.03
N ASN A 281 -35.39 14.92 9.93
CA ASN A 281 -36.22 16.12 9.98
C ASN A 281 -35.38 17.38 10.15
N ARG A 282 -34.36 17.32 11.04
CA ARG A 282 -33.45 18.42 11.28
C ARG A 282 -32.57 18.72 10.08
N THR A 283 -32.02 17.70 9.42
CA THR A 283 -31.21 17.87 8.21
C THR A 283 -32.03 18.40 7.04
N VAL A 284 -33.30 17.99 6.91
CA VAL A 284 -34.20 18.51 5.87
C VAL A 284 -34.51 19.99 6.12
N SER A 285 -34.70 20.41 7.38
CA SER A 285 -34.95 21.82 7.71
C SER A 285 -33.71 22.70 7.62
N GLU A 286 -32.55 22.22 8.08
CA GLU A 286 -31.30 23.00 8.19
C GLU A 286 -30.39 22.83 6.95
N GLY A 287 -30.70 21.88 6.08
CA GLY A 287 -29.91 21.49 4.90
C GLY A 287 -28.64 20.68 5.22
N HIS A 288 -28.05 20.88 6.40
CA HIS A 288 -26.90 20.16 6.94
C HIS A 288 -26.93 20.22 8.47
N VAL A 289 -26.41 19.19 9.13
CA VAL A 289 -26.20 19.17 10.59
C VAL A 289 -24.84 18.55 10.84
N GLU A 290 -23.95 19.25 11.54
CA GLU A 290 -22.63 18.72 11.93
C GLU A 290 -22.54 18.55 13.45
N GLY A 291 -21.85 17.50 13.90
CA GLY A 291 -21.53 17.31 15.31
C GLY A 291 -22.71 16.88 16.19
N TYR A 292 -23.82 16.40 15.62
CA TYR A 292 -24.97 15.98 16.40
C TYR A 292 -24.64 14.72 17.20
N ARG A 293 -24.70 14.79 18.53
CA ARG A 293 -24.36 13.65 19.38
C ARG A 293 -25.55 12.73 19.55
N VAL A 294 -25.34 11.45 19.29
CA VAL A 294 -26.31 10.36 19.55
C VAL A 294 -25.63 9.20 20.26
N THR A 295 -26.42 8.37 20.91
CA THR A 295 -25.90 7.20 21.63
C THR A 295 -26.47 5.93 21.04
N ALA A 296 -25.67 5.18 20.28
CA ALA A 296 -26.07 3.87 19.79
C ALA A 296 -25.70 2.80 20.83
N GLY A 297 -26.66 2.43 21.68
CA GLY A 297 -26.41 1.51 22.80
C GLY A 297 -25.53 2.17 23.87
N LYS A 298 -24.26 1.75 23.97
CA LYS A 298 -23.26 2.34 24.88
C LYS A 298 -22.21 3.21 24.17
N LYS A 299 -22.25 3.31 22.83
CA LYS A 299 -21.24 4.01 22.06
C LYS A 299 -21.71 5.45 21.78
N PRO A 300 -20.95 6.46 22.23
CA PRO A 300 -21.19 7.84 21.86
C PRO A 300 -20.78 8.03 20.39
N LEU A 301 -21.68 8.58 19.58
CA LEU A 301 -21.45 8.85 18.17
C LEU A 301 -21.64 10.33 17.89
N SER A 302 -20.80 10.88 17.01
CA SER A 302 -21.05 12.17 16.39
C SER A 302 -21.60 11.95 14.99
N VAL A 303 -22.72 12.59 14.67
CA VAL A 303 -23.37 12.49 13.36
C VAL A 303 -23.17 13.78 12.59
N SER A 304 -22.67 13.64 11.37
CA SER A 304 -22.62 14.68 10.37
C SER A 304 -23.56 14.32 9.24
N THR A 305 -24.35 15.27 8.76
CA THR A 305 -25.43 15.02 7.80
C THR A 305 -25.51 16.06 6.70
N GLY A 306 -25.97 15.65 5.53
CA GLY A 306 -26.25 16.55 4.40
C GLY A 306 -27.49 16.11 3.62
N PHE A 307 -28.28 17.10 3.19
CA PHE A 307 -29.48 16.89 2.38
C PHE A 307 -29.21 17.04 0.87
N PHE A 308 -29.63 16.06 0.08
CA PHE A 308 -29.57 16.08 -1.37
C PHE A 308 -30.83 16.68 -1.96
N LYS A 309 -30.76 17.98 -2.31
CA LYS A 309 -31.87 18.70 -2.98
C LYS A 309 -32.40 17.99 -4.23
N LYS A 310 -31.52 17.32 -4.98
CA LYS A 310 -31.91 16.46 -6.10
C LYS A 310 -32.10 15.03 -5.60
N GLY A 311 -33.35 14.57 -5.55
CA GLY A 311 -33.71 13.20 -5.15
C GLY A 311 -34.18 13.05 -3.70
N GLY A 312 -33.99 14.08 -2.85
CA GLY A 312 -34.56 14.11 -1.50
C GLY A 312 -33.85 13.21 -0.48
N GLY A 313 -32.66 12.69 -0.74
CA GLY A 313 -31.96 11.83 0.22
C GLY A 313 -31.29 12.62 1.35
N VAL A 314 -31.18 12.02 2.54
CA VAL A 314 -30.30 12.47 3.63
C VAL A 314 -29.16 11.47 3.78
N VAL A 315 -27.92 11.95 3.73
CA VAL A 315 -26.74 11.14 4.06
C VAL A 315 -26.30 11.46 5.47
N MET A 316 -26.10 10.43 6.27
CA MET A 316 -25.58 10.47 7.63
C MET A 316 -24.24 9.76 7.70
N VAL A 317 -23.28 10.40 8.34
CA VAL A 317 -21.94 9.89 8.59
C VAL A 317 -21.74 9.84 10.10
N PHE A 318 -21.40 8.66 10.62
CA PHE A 318 -21.24 8.42 12.05
C PHE A 318 -19.77 8.28 12.41
N HIS A 319 -19.28 9.20 13.23
CA HIS A 319 -17.96 9.15 13.86
C HIS A 319 -18.07 8.48 15.23
N ASP A 320 -17.31 7.41 15.45
CA ASP A 320 -17.21 6.76 16.75
C ASP A 320 -16.36 7.64 17.69
N LEU A 321 -16.96 8.11 18.78
CA LEU A 321 -16.28 8.93 19.78
C LEU A 321 -15.67 8.09 20.91
N THR A 322 -15.80 6.76 20.90
CA THR A 322 -15.34 5.89 21.99
C THR A 322 -13.84 6.07 22.27
N ASP A 323 -13.01 6.18 21.24
CA ASP A 323 -11.56 6.39 21.39
C ASP A 323 -11.22 7.82 21.86
N VAL A 324 -12.02 8.81 21.46
CA VAL A 324 -11.83 10.22 21.83
C VAL A 324 -12.22 10.45 23.29
N GLU A 325 -13.35 9.88 23.72
CA GLU A 325 -13.83 10.00 25.11
C GLU A 325 -13.00 9.12 26.05
N GLY A 326 -12.61 7.91 25.62
CA GLY A 326 -11.66 7.08 26.37
C GLY A 326 -10.25 7.69 26.45
N GLY A 327 -9.82 8.41 25.40
CA GLY A 327 -8.59 9.19 25.40
C GLY A 327 -8.65 10.37 26.38
N ALA A 328 -9.76 11.12 26.39
CA ALA A 328 -9.96 12.24 27.32
C ALA A 328 -10.04 11.80 28.79
N GLU A 329 -10.62 10.63 29.08
CA GLU A 329 -10.59 10.06 30.44
C GLU A 329 -9.18 9.61 30.83
N LYS A 330 -8.46 8.93 29.95
CA LYS A 330 -7.06 8.56 30.18
C LYS A 330 -6.16 9.78 30.37
N GLU A 331 -6.38 10.83 29.60
CA GLU A 331 -5.64 12.09 29.74
C GLU A 331 -5.94 12.78 31.08
N LYS A 332 -7.22 12.82 31.50
CA LYS A 332 -7.59 13.28 32.85
C LYS A 332 -6.97 12.42 33.96
N GLU A 333 -6.88 11.11 33.76
CA GLU A 333 -6.23 10.20 34.72
C GLU A 333 -4.72 10.45 34.80
N ILE A 334 -4.06 10.63 33.65
CA ILE A 334 -2.63 10.99 33.56
C ILE A 334 -2.39 12.35 34.22
N GLN A 335 -3.22 13.35 33.95
CA GLN A 335 -3.13 14.67 34.60
C GLN A 335 -3.33 14.59 36.12
N ARG A 336 -4.26 13.76 36.61
CA ARG A 336 -4.42 13.51 38.06
C ARG A 336 -3.20 12.85 38.67
N LYS A 337 -2.63 11.83 38.01
CA LYS A 337 -1.40 11.16 38.45
C LYS A 337 -0.21 12.12 38.50
N LEU A 338 0.03 12.88 37.43
CA LEU A 338 1.08 13.91 37.37
C LEU A 338 0.91 14.98 38.45
N LYS A 339 -0.32 15.46 38.67
CA LYS A 339 -0.59 16.43 39.74
C LYS A 339 -0.25 15.87 41.12
N SER A 340 -0.63 14.62 41.39
CA SER A 340 -0.33 13.95 42.66
C SER A 340 1.18 13.73 42.88
N GLU A 341 1.93 13.38 41.82
CA GLU A 341 3.38 13.22 41.90
C GLU A 341 4.08 14.56 42.09
N PHE A 342 3.61 15.62 41.43
CA PHE A 342 4.13 16.97 41.60
C PHE A 342 3.91 17.49 43.03
N GLU A 343 2.71 17.30 43.60
CA GLU A 343 2.42 17.67 44.99
C GLU A 343 3.28 16.86 45.99
N ARG A 344 3.59 15.59 45.69
CA ARG A 344 4.49 14.76 46.50
C ARG A 344 5.93 15.26 46.42
N ALA A 345 6.40 15.60 45.23
CA ALA A 345 7.73 16.15 45.01
C ALA A 345 7.91 17.53 45.67
N GLN A 346 6.87 18.37 45.64
CA GLN A 346 6.87 19.67 46.30
C GLN A 346 6.94 19.54 47.83
N ARG A 347 6.12 18.65 48.42
CA ARG A 347 6.21 18.32 49.86
C ARG A 347 7.58 17.78 50.26
N MET A 348 8.16 16.90 49.43
CA MET A 348 9.51 16.38 49.66
C MET A 348 10.55 17.51 49.64
N ARG A 349 10.41 18.46 48.71
CA ARG A 349 11.29 19.63 48.61
C ARG A 349 11.14 20.56 49.81
N GLU A 350 9.93 20.76 50.33
CA GLU A 350 9.68 21.53 51.56
C GLU A 350 10.33 20.86 52.77
N VAL A 351 10.16 19.54 52.94
CA VAL A 351 10.80 18.76 54.00
C VAL A 351 12.33 18.82 53.90
N LEU A 352 12.89 18.65 52.69
CA LEU A 352 14.33 18.76 52.45
C LEU A 352 14.85 20.17 52.70
N THR A 353 14.07 21.21 52.37
CA THR A 353 14.45 22.61 52.63
C THR A 353 14.46 22.90 54.13
N LEU A 354 13.45 22.42 54.87
CA LEU A 354 13.37 22.52 56.33
C LEU A 354 14.53 21.78 57.00
N LEU A 355 14.85 20.57 56.53
CA LEU A 355 16.02 19.82 56.99
C LEU A 355 17.32 20.58 56.71
N VAL A 356 17.53 21.06 55.48
CA VAL A 356 18.74 21.82 55.12
C VAL A 356 18.85 23.12 55.92
N SER A 357 17.75 23.80 56.23
CA SER A 357 17.77 24.98 57.10
C SER A 357 18.09 24.65 58.56
N ALA A 358 17.62 23.50 59.07
CA ALA A 358 17.94 23.04 60.42
C ALA A 358 19.43 22.64 60.54
N PHE A 359 20.00 22.07 59.48
CA PHE A 359 21.41 21.63 59.46
C PHE A 359 22.41 22.71 59.04
N ARG A 360 21.96 23.90 58.60
CA ARG A 360 22.80 25.07 58.33
C ARG A 360 22.94 26.01 59.52
N SER A 361 22.45 25.65 60.70
CA SER A 361 22.77 26.41 61.90
C SER A 361 24.29 26.34 62.15
N PRO A 362 25.00 27.47 62.30
CA PRO A 362 26.39 27.51 62.77
C PRO A 362 26.61 26.76 64.09
N GLU A 363 25.53 26.48 64.84
CA GLU A 363 25.56 25.71 66.07
C GLU A 363 25.84 24.23 65.82
N VAL A 364 25.42 23.63 64.69
CA VAL A 364 25.67 22.20 64.38
C VAL A 364 27.12 21.96 63.99
N GLU A 365 27.74 22.87 63.23
CA GLU A 365 29.19 22.85 62.96
C GLU A 365 30.02 23.12 64.23
N ARG A 366 29.56 24.02 65.11
CA ARG A 366 30.20 24.23 66.44
C ARG A 366 30.03 23.03 67.36
N PHE A 367 28.88 22.36 67.34
CA PHE A 367 28.61 21.18 68.16
C PHE A 367 29.47 20.01 67.69
N THR A 368 29.57 19.75 66.39
CA THR A 368 30.43 18.69 65.85
C THR A 368 31.92 18.95 66.06
N ALA A 369 32.38 20.20 65.99
CA ALA A 369 33.77 20.54 66.31
C ALA A 369 34.09 20.42 67.80
N SER A 370 33.19 20.87 68.68
CA SER A 370 33.36 20.79 70.14
C SER A 370 33.28 19.36 70.65
N ALA A 371 32.37 18.57 70.09
CA ALA A 371 32.13 17.21 70.53
C ALA A 371 33.25 16.26 70.04
N LYS A 372 33.93 16.56 68.91
CA LYS A 372 35.16 15.86 68.47
C LYS A 372 36.38 16.14 69.35
N ALA A 373 36.39 17.27 70.07
CA ALA A 373 37.42 17.59 71.05
C ALA A 373 37.16 16.95 72.42
N LEU A 374 35.89 16.69 72.77
CA LEU A 374 35.48 16.01 74.01
C LEU A 374 35.55 14.47 73.92
N ALA A 375 35.38 13.89 72.73
CA ALA A 375 35.37 12.43 72.54
C ALA A 375 36.74 11.72 72.64
N LEU A 376 37.76 12.36 73.24
CA LEU A 376 39.10 11.79 73.41
C LEU A 376 39.37 11.21 74.81
N GLU A 377 38.41 11.31 75.75
CA GLU A 377 38.66 10.90 77.15
C GLU A 377 37.88 9.65 77.63
N GLU A 378 36.77 9.25 77.00
CA GLU A 378 36.06 7.99 77.36
C GLU A 378 35.68 7.11 76.14
N PRO A 379 35.93 5.78 76.19
CA PRO A 379 35.71 4.87 75.05
C PRO A 379 34.24 4.64 74.68
N GLU A 380 33.27 4.88 75.57
CA GLU A 380 31.84 4.71 75.26
C GLU A 380 31.30 5.82 74.34
N ASP A 381 31.85 7.04 74.44
CA ASP A 381 31.47 8.17 73.58
C ASP A 381 31.99 7.98 72.14
N LEU A 382 33.13 7.30 71.97
CA LEU A 382 33.68 7.01 70.64
C LEU A 382 32.70 6.20 69.78
N ASN A 383 32.00 5.25 70.40
CA ASN A 383 31.01 4.40 69.73
C ASN A 383 29.77 5.20 69.27
N VAL A 384 29.33 6.17 70.08
CA VAL A 384 28.24 7.08 69.70
C VAL A 384 28.68 7.97 68.54
N PHE A 385 29.92 8.46 68.56
CA PHE A 385 30.50 9.24 67.46
C PHE A 385 30.66 8.46 66.16
N GLU A 386 31.12 7.22 66.22
CA GLU A 386 31.24 6.36 65.05
C GLU A 386 29.87 6.10 64.43
N LYS A 387 28.85 5.85 65.26
CA LYS A 387 27.47 5.67 64.79
C LYS A 387 26.89 6.95 64.18
N MET A 388 27.17 8.12 64.76
CA MET A 388 26.77 9.41 64.19
C MET A 388 27.52 9.72 62.88
N ALA A 389 28.80 9.35 62.79
CA ALA A 389 29.60 9.49 61.57
C ALA A 389 29.15 8.54 60.47
N GLU A 390 28.76 7.32 60.82
CA GLU A 390 28.18 6.34 59.90
C GLU A 390 26.83 6.83 59.36
N MET A 391 25.94 7.30 60.24
CA MET A 391 24.69 7.96 59.84
C MET A 391 24.94 9.20 58.96
N ALA A 392 26.00 9.97 59.21
CA ALA A 392 26.36 11.11 58.38
C ALA A 392 26.84 10.68 56.98
N ARG A 393 27.62 9.60 56.87
CA ARG A 393 28.05 9.03 55.58
C ARG A 393 26.87 8.46 54.81
N GLU A 394 25.98 7.71 55.46
CA GLU A 394 24.75 7.20 54.85
C GLU A 394 23.87 8.33 54.31
N ARG A 395 23.78 9.45 55.05
CA ARG A 395 23.06 10.65 54.61
C ARG A 395 23.71 11.38 53.44
N VAL A 396 25.04 11.41 53.37
CA VAL A 396 25.75 11.96 52.19
C VAL A 396 25.48 11.11 50.94
N ASN A 397 25.45 9.77 51.10
CA ASN A 397 25.13 8.86 50.01
C ASN A 397 23.66 9.04 49.54
N LEU A 398 22.71 9.15 50.47
CA LEU A 398 21.31 9.44 50.14
C LEU A 398 21.14 10.80 49.44
N LEU A 399 21.88 11.84 49.86
CA LEU A 399 21.86 13.14 49.18
C LEU A 399 22.48 13.08 47.77
N ALA A 400 23.46 12.21 47.54
CA ALA A 400 24.02 11.97 46.21
C ALA A 400 23.01 11.27 45.29
N GLU A 401 22.29 10.25 45.80
CA GLU A 401 21.20 9.58 45.07
C GLU A 401 20.07 10.55 44.70
N VAL A 402 19.59 11.36 45.66
CA VAL A 402 18.53 12.34 45.41
C VAL A 402 18.95 13.38 44.36
N ARG A 403 20.24 13.78 44.34
CA ARG A 403 20.77 14.67 43.29
C ARG A 403 20.79 13.98 41.93
N ALA A 404 21.17 12.70 41.86
CA ALA A 404 21.16 11.93 40.62
C ALA A 404 19.72 11.77 40.07
N ASP A 405 18.76 11.47 40.94
CA ASP A 405 17.34 11.36 40.58
C ASP A 405 16.76 12.68 40.09
N LYS A 406 17.12 13.79 40.74
CA LYS A 406 16.73 15.13 40.29
C LYS A 406 17.21 15.42 38.86
N VAL A 407 18.48 15.11 38.54
CA VAL A 407 19.04 15.31 37.20
C VAL A 407 18.34 14.42 36.17
N MET A 408 18.01 13.17 36.54
CA MET A 408 17.26 12.25 35.67
C MET A 408 15.84 12.77 35.37
N LEU A 409 15.15 13.30 36.38
CA LEU A 409 13.82 13.90 36.23
C LEU A 409 13.84 15.15 35.34
N GLU A 410 14.82 16.05 35.55
CA GLU A 410 14.99 17.25 34.70
C GLU A 410 15.22 16.87 33.23
N LYS A 411 15.99 15.81 32.96
CA LYS A 411 16.19 15.29 31.60
C LYS A 411 14.89 14.76 30.98
N ARG A 412 14.08 14.00 31.73
CA ARG A 412 12.79 13.48 31.24
C ARG A 412 11.80 14.60 30.95
N ILE A 413 11.75 15.64 31.78
CA ILE A 413 10.90 16.81 31.55
C ILE A 413 11.29 17.50 30.23
N ALA A 414 12.59 17.69 29.99
CA ALA A 414 13.08 18.30 28.75
C ALA A 414 12.75 17.46 27.49
N GLU A 415 12.84 16.13 27.58
CA GLU A 415 12.44 15.23 26.48
C GLU A 415 10.93 15.32 26.18
N LEU A 416 10.09 15.37 27.21
CA LEU A 416 8.63 15.52 27.05
C LEU A 416 8.26 16.87 26.42
N GLU A 417 8.90 17.96 26.83
CA GLU A 417 8.70 19.27 26.20
C GLU A 417 9.09 19.27 24.72
N LYS A 418 10.17 18.57 24.36
CA LYS A 418 10.60 18.44 22.96
C LYS A 418 9.55 17.70 22.13
N ILE A 419 9.04 16.57 22.63
CA ILE A 419 7.97 15.79 21.95
C ILE A 419 6.71 16.64 21.77
N SER A 420 6.31 17.38 22.81
CA SER A 420 5.16 18.29 22.75
C SER A 420 5.33 19.37 21.67
N ARG A 421 6.51 20.02 21.58
CA ARG A 421 6.79 21.03 20.55
C ARG A 421 6.80 20.44 19.15
N GLU A 422 7.36 19.24 18.96
CA GLU A 422 7.37 18.56 17.67
C GLU A 422 5.96 18.16 17.21
N SER A 423 5.10 17.71 18.13
CA SER A 423 3.69 17.42 17.85
C SER A 423 2.94 18.68 17.41
N LEU A 424 3.11 19.78 18.16
CA LEU A 424 2.46 21.06 17.87
C LEU A 424 2.92 21.65 16.52
N GLN A 425 4.20 21.49 16.17
CA GLN A 425 4.72 21.88 14.85
C GLN A 425 4.16 21.04 13.70
N LYS A 426 3.95 19.73 13.91
CA LYS A 426 3.32 18.86 12.90
C LYS A 426 1.88 19.29 12.65
N GLU A 427 1.11 19.59 13.69
CA GLU A 427 -0.26 20.07 13.57
C GLU A 427 -0.34 21.44 12.86
N LEU A 428 0.52 22.39 13.24
CA LEU A 428 0.58 23.70 12.57
C LEU A 428 0.96 23.60 11.08
N LYS A 429 1.85 22.67 10.71
CA LYS A 429 2.16 22.38 9.29
C LYS A 429 0.94 21.84 8.54
N ILE A 430 0.16 20.95 9.16
CA ILE A 430 -1.06 20.41 8.56
C ILE A 430 -2.09 21.53 8.31
N ILE A 431 -2.27 22.44 9.27
CA ILE A 431 -3.16 23.60 9.14
C ILE A 431 -2.68 24.54 8.02
N GLY A 432 -1.39 24.86 7.97
CA GLY A 432 -0.81 25.72 6.93
C GLY A 432 -0.90 25.12 5.51
N VAL A 433 -0.79 23.80 5.37
CA VAL A 433 -1.04 23.10 4.10
C VAL A 433 -2.51 23.21 3.71
N GLY A 434 -3.43 23.09 4.67
CA GLY A 434 -4.87 23.30 4.46
C GLY A 434 -5.21 24.68 3.91
N GLU A 435 -4.60 25.75 4.44
CA GLU A 435 -4.79 27.11 3.93
C GLU A 435 -4.22 27.33 2.53
N LYS A 436 -3.02 26.79 2.23
CA LYS A 436 -2.44 26.84 0.88
C LYS A 436 -3.33 26.12 -0.14
N VAL A 437 -3.87 24.96 0.22
CA VAL A 437 -4.81 24.22 -0.63
C VAL A 437 -6.11 25.02 -0.84
N ARG A 438 -6.61 25.73 0.18
CA ARG A 438 -7.78 26.63 0.05
C ARG A 438 -7.51 27.82 -0.88
N LYS A 439 -6.33 28.46 -0.79
CA LYS A 439 -5.92 29.56 -1.67
C LYS A 439 -5.77 29.09 -3.13
N LEU A 440 -5.12 27.95 -3.35
CA LEU A 440 -4.97 27.37 -4.70
C LEU A 440 -6.33 26.97 -5.32
N LYS A 441 -7.28 26.48 -4.51
CA LYS A 441 -8.65 26.20 -4.98
C LYS A 441 -9.44 27.47 -5.35
N LYS A 442 -9.19 28.60 -4.67
CA LYS A 442 -9.80 29.89 -5.05
C LYS A 442 -9.18 30.47 -6.32
N ALA A 443 -7.85 30.40 -6.45
CA ALA A 443 -7.15 30.90 -7.64
C ALA A 443 -7.47 30.12 -8.93
N ARG A 444 -7.90 28.86 -8.81
CA ARG A 444 -8.32 28.03 -9.96
C ARG A 444 -9.78 28.27 -10.42
N LYS A 445 -10.56 29.06 -9.67
CA LYS A 445 -11.96 29.40 -9.98
C LYS A 445 -12.13 30.79 -10.61
N LEU A 446 -11.06 31.58 -10.64
CA LEU A 446 -10.90 32.78 -11.46
C LEU A 446 -10.19 32.35 -12.75
#